data_AF-A0A3D0HIM7-F1
#
_entry.id   AF-A0A3D0HIM7-F1
#
_cell.length_a   1.000
_cell.length_b   1.000
_cell.length_c   1.000
_cell.angle_alpha   90.00
_cell.angle_beta   90.00
_cell.angle_gamma   90.00
#
_symmetry.space_group_name_H-M   'P 1'
#
loop_
_entity.id
_entity.type
_entity.pdbx_description
1 polymer ?
#
loop_
_entity_poly.entity_id
_entity_poly.type
_entity_poly.pdbx_seq_one_letter_code
_entity_poly.pdbx_strand_id
1 'polypeptide(L)'
;YIDPIGELDDLPVFLKTGRYGPYVQWGTIENPPPDLEKPKMVSLFKTMALENVTMTEALQLLSLPRTVGADTTDGEIITAQNGRYGPYISKGKESRTLESEDQIFTITIEAALAKLAEPRVFGRRGPAKPPLKE
;
A
#
# COMPACT_ATOMS: atom_id res chain seq x y z
N TYR A 1 -2.94 -10.49 -24.24
CA TYR A 1 -3.38 -10.92 -22.90
C TYR A 1 -2.16 -10.88 -22.01
N ILE A 2 -2.30 -10.41 -20.76
CA ILE A 2 -1.21 -10.44 -19.79
C ILE A 2 -1.41 -11.70 -18.97
N ASP A 3 -0.43 -12.59 -18.98
CA ASP A 3 -0.51 -13.85 -18.24
C ASP A 3 -0.43 -13.56 -16.73
N PRO A 4 -1.17 -14.32 -15.90
CA PRO A 4 -1.04 -14.22 -14.45
C PRO A 4 0.33 -14.71 -14.00
N ILE A 5 0.86 -14.11 -12.94
CA ILE A 5 2.10 -14.54 -12.29
C ILE A 5 1.89 -15.69 -11.30
N GLY A 6 0.62 -16.01 -11.01
CA GLY A 6 0.20 -17.06 -10.09
C GLY A 6 -1.28 -16.92 -9.73
N GLU A 7 -1.71 -17.63 -8.70
CA GLU A 7 -3.09 -17.65 -8.23
C GLU A 7 -3.15 -17.49 -6.71
N LEU A 8 -4.23 -16.87 -6.23
CA LEU A 8 -4.59 -16.73 -4.81
C LEU A 8 -6.07 -17.04 -4.69
N ASP A 9 -6.42 -18.04 -3.87
CA ASP A 9 -7.80 -18.53 -3.69
C ASP A 9 -8.47 -18.89 -5.04
N ASP A 10 -7.76 -19.64 -5.88
CA ASP A 10 -8.17 -20.06 -7.24
C ASP A 10 -8.46 -18.88 -8.21
N LEU A 11 -8.03 -17.67 -7.85
CA LEU A 11 -8.16 -16.47 -8.67
C LEU A 11 -6.80 -16.00 -9.17
N PRO A 12 -6.73 -15.54 -10.43
CA PRO A 12 -5.48 -15.11 -11.02
C PRO A 12 -4.93 -13.84 -10.36
N VAL A 13 -3.61 -13.81 -10.20
CA VAL A 13 -2.84 -12.64 -9.76
C VAL A 13 -2.02 -12.13 -10.95
N PHE A 14 -2.19 -10.86 -11.31
CA PHE A 14 -1.52 -10.23 -12.44
C PHE A 14 -0.60 -9.10 -12.00
N LEU A 15 0.46 -8.88 -12.79
CA LEU A 15 1.23 -7.63 -12.78
C LEU A 15 0.83 -6.80 -13.98
N LYS A 16 0.39 -5.57 -13.74
CA LYS A 16 -0.12 -4.66 -14.78
C LYS A 16 0.41 -3.25 -14.60
N THR A 17 0.32 -2.44 -15.65
CA THR A 17 0.60 -1.00 -15.59
C THR A 17 -0.69 -0.21 -15.81
N GLY A 18 -0.95 0.78 -14.97
CA GLY A 18 -2.12 1.64 -15.06
C GLY A 18 -1.77 3.12 -14.91
N ARG A 19 -2.78 3.98 -14.82
CA ARG A 19 -2.63 5.44 -14.73
C ARG A 19 -1.78 5.96 -13.56
N TYR A 20 -1.55 5.12 -12.54
CA TYR A 20 -0.80 5.47 -11.34
C TYR A 20 0.52 4.71 -11.21
N GLY A 21 0.92 3.98 -12.26
CA GLY A 21 2.12 3.14 -12.26
C GLY A 21 1.80 1.64 -12.25
N PRO A 22 2.82 0.80 -12.03
CA PRO A 22 2.66 -0.65 -11.98
C PRO A 22 1.91 -1.08 -10.71
N TYR A 23 1.12 -2.14 -10.83
CA TYR A 23 0.28 -2.66 -9.75
C TYR A 23 0.07 -4.18 -9.84
N VAL A 24 -0.19 -4.78 -8.69
CA VAL A 24 -0.70 -6.15 -8.56
C VAL A 24 -2.21 -6.12 -8.63
N GLN A 25 -2.82 -7.03 -9.39
CA GLN A 25 -4.26 -7.23 -9.45
C GLN A 25 -4.61 -8.66 -9.02
N TRP A 26 -5.53 -8.82 -8.07
CA TRP A 26 -6.10 -10.11 -7.69
C TRP A 26 -7.55 -10.23 -8.17
N GLY A 27 -7.83 -11.29 -8.93
CA GLY A 27 -9.11 -11.51 -9.60
C GLY A 27 -9.30 -10.65 -10.84
N THR A 28 -10.47 -10.78 -11.46
CA THR A 28 -10.90 -10.00 -12.64
C THR A 28 -12.19 -9.25 -12.33
N ILE A 29 -12.69 -8.48 -13.30
CA ILE A 29 -14.01 -7.83 -13.18
C ILE A 29 -15.12 -8.88 -13.15
N GLU A 30 -14.95 -9.98 -13.91
CA GLU A 30 -15.93 -11.06 -14.01
C GLU A 30 -15.86 -12.02 -12.82
N ASN A 31 -14.66 -12.16 -12.23
CA ASN A 31 -14.41 -13.04 -11.10
C ASN A 31 -13.56 -12.31 -10.05
N PRO A 32 -14.16 -11.42 -9.25
CA PRO A 32 -13.45 -10.68 -8.21
C PRO A 32 -13.16 -11.59 -6.99
N PRO A 33 -12.24 -11.17 -6.10
CA PRO A 33 -12.01 -11.87 -4.84
C PRO A 33 -13.26 -12.02 -3.97
N PRO A 34 -13.30 -13.06 -3.10
CA PRO A 34 -14.34 -13.17 -2.08
C PRO A 34 -14.47 -11.86 -1.29
N ASP A 35 -15.69 -11.51 -0.95
CA ASP A 35 -16.04 -10.29 -0.20
C ASP A 35 -15.73 -8.95 -0.90
N LEU A 36 -15.31 -8.97 -2.18
CA LEU A 36 -15.07 -7.77 -2.98
C LEU A 36 -15.96 -7.74 -4.24
N GLU A 37 -16.53 -6.58 -4.54
CA GLU A 37 -17.29 -6.37 -5.78
C GLU A 37 -16.39 -6.16 -7.02
N LYS A 38 -15.09 -5.95 -6.80
CA LYS A 38 -14.12 -5.57 -7.83
C LYS A 38 -12.78 -6.24 -7.56
N PRO A 39 -11.95 -6.45 -8.60
CA PRO A 39 -10.61 -6.97 -8.41
C PRO A 39 -9.81 -6.07 -7.46
N LYS A 40 -9.10 -6.69 -6.52
CA LYS A 40 -8.23 -5.95 -5.60
C LYS A 40 -7.01 -5.48 -6.38
N MET A 41 -6.66 -4.20 -6.24
CA MET A 41 -5.49 -3.61 -6.87
C MET A 41 -4.60 -2.98 -5.81
N VAL A 42 -3.31 -3.29 -5.84
CA VAL A 42 -2.31 -2.68 -4.97
C VAL A 42 -1.14 -2.20 -5.81
N SER A 43 -0.79 -0.92 -5.69
CA SER A 43 0.34 -0.35 -6.41
C SER A 43 1.64 -0.98 -5.95
N LEU A 44 2.54 -1.28 -6.90
CA LEU A 44 3.91 -1.62 -6.58
C LEU A 44 4.57 -0.43 -5.89
N PHE A 45 5.59 -0.76 -5.10
CA PHE A 45 6.46 0.23 -4.48
C PHE A 45 7.33 0.93 -5.53
N LYS A 46 7.76 2.16 -5.23
CA LYS A 46 8.61 2.93 -6.15
C LYS A 46 9.96 2.26 -6.38
N THR A 47 10.40 1.45 -5.41
CA THR A 47 11.62 0.67 -5.47
C THR A 47 11.47 -0.65 -6.24
N MET A 48 10.24 -1.08 -6.55
CA MET A 48 9.97 -2.32 -7.26
C MET A 48 9.88 -2.10 -8.76
N ALA A 49 10.52 -2.97 -9.54
CA ALA A 49 10.35 -3.06 -10.99
C ALA A 49 9.37 -4.18 -11.33
N LEU A 50 8.40 -3.89 -12.20
CA LEU A 50 7.33 -4.83 -12.56
C LEU A 50 7.87 -6.19 -13.06
N GLU A 51 8.98 -6.18 -13.78
CA GLU A 51 9.63 -7.39 -14.31
C GLU A 51 10.30 -8.28 -13.24
N ASN A 52 10.58 -7.73 -12.05
CA ASN A 52 11.29 -8.43 -10.98
C ASN A 52 10.36 -8.86 -9.84
N VAL A 53 9.07 -8.50 -9.89
CA VAL A 53 8.14 -8.84 -8.82
C VAL A 53 7.78 -10.31 -8.87
N THR A 54 8.02 -10.98 -7.75
CA THR A 54 7.68 -12.38 -7.52
C THR A 54 6.25 -12.54 -7.01
N MET A 55 5.72 -13.77 -7.09
CA MET A 55 4.42 -14.09 -6.50
C MET A 55 4.38 -13.82 -4.99
N THR A 56 5.46 -14.11 -4.27
CA THR A 56 5.56 -13.86 -2.82
C THR A 56 5.43 -12.37 -2.49
N GLU A 57 6.14 -11.50 -3.23
CA GLU A 57 6.03 -10.05 -3.05
C GLU A 57 4.65 -9.53 -3.45
N ALA A 58 4.05 -10.10 -4.50
CA ALA A 58 2.70 -9.76 -4.91
C ALA A 58 1.66 -10.09 -3.82
N LEU A 59 1.78 -11.24 -3.18
CA LEU A 59 0.93 -11.62 -2.03
C LEU A 59 1.14 -10.67 -0.84
N GLN A 60 2.38 -10.28 -0.57
CA GLN A 60 2.69 -9.33 0.50
C GLN A 60 2.09 -7.93 0.21
N LEU A 61 2.09 -7.48 -1.04
CA LEU A 61 1.38 -6.26 -1.43
C LEU A 61 -0.14 -6.43 -1.30
N LEU A 62 -0.70 -7.55 -1.76
CA LEU A 62 -2.13 -7.84 -1.65
C LEU A 62 -2.63 -7.97 -0.20
N SER A 63 -1.74 -8.20 0.77
CA SER A 63 -2.11 -8.17 2.19
C SER A 63 -2.31 -6.76 2.75
N LEU A 64 -2.03 -5.71 1.97
CA LEU A 64 -2.26 -4.33 2.39
C LEU A 64 -3.77 -3.97 2.33
N PRO A 65 -4.25 -3.11 3.25
CA PRO A 65 -3.51 -2.49 4.35
C PRO A 65 -3.12 -3.46 5.48
N ARG A 66 -1.90 -3.36 5.99
CA ARG A 66 -1.42 -4.18 7.11
C ARG A 66 -1.92 -3.61 8.43
N THR A 67 -2.58 -4.40 9.26
CA THR A 67 -2.87 -4.04 10.64
C THR A 67 -1.58 -4.06 11.47
N VAL A 68 -1.21 -2.92 12.06
CA VAL A 68 -0.05 -2.80 12.96
C VAL A 68 -0.44 -3.19 14.38
N GLY A 69 -1.64 -2.81 14.82
CA GLY A 69 -2.19 -3.12 16.15
C GLY A 69 -3.35 -2.20 16.50
N ALA A 70 -3.88 -2.33 17.71
CA ALA A 70 -4.87 -1.42 18.27
C ALA A 70 -4.20 -0.49 19.30
N ASP A 71 -4.61 0.78 19.36
CA ASP A 71 -4.23 1.65 20.47
C ASP A 71 -4.94 1.20 21.74
N THR A 72 -4.19 1.00 22.82
CA THR A 72 -4.74 0.56 24.11
C THR A 72 -5.61 1.62 24.80
N THR A 73 -5.56 2.87 24.35
CA THR A 73 -6.25 4.02 24.95
C THR A 73 -7.70 4.12 24.50
N ASP A 74 -7.96 3.93 23.21
CA ASP A 74 -9.28 4.10 22.58
C ASP A 74 -9.72 2.89 21.74
N GLY A 75 -8.86 1.88 21.57
CA GLY A 75 -9.14 0.68 20.80
C GLY A 75 -9.11 0.88 19.29
N GLU A 76 -8.76 2.07 18.78
CA GLU A 76 -8.73 2.30 17.33
C GLU A 76 -7.60 1.50 16.67
N ILE A 77 -7.92 0.92 15.51
CA ILE A 77 -6.97 0.13 14.73
C ILE A 77 -6.00 1.05 13.99
N ILE A 78 -4.72 0.74 14.12
CA ILE A 78 -3.64 1.35 13.37
C ILE A 78 -3.29 0.46 12.19
N THR A 79 -3.37 1.01 10.98
CA THR A 79 -3.00 0.32 9.73
C THR A 79 -1.82 1.01 9.06
N ALA A 80 -1.02 0.26 8.31
CA ALA A 80 0.06 0.74 7.46
C ALA A 80 -0.19 0.36 6.00
N GLN A 81 -0.01 1.31 5.08
CA GLN A 81 -0.23 1.09 3.65
C GLN A 81 0.51 2.11 2.78
N ASN A 82 0.59 1.84 1.48
CA ASN A 82 1.12 2.78 0.49
C ASN A 82 -0.01 3.60 -0.14
N GLY A 83 0.12 4.92 -0.14
CA GLY A 83 -0.85 5.84 -0.71
C GLY A 83 -0.29 6.71 -1.83
N ARG A 84 -1.12 7.61 -2.36
CA ARG A 84 -0.73 8.56 -3.43
C ARG A 84 0.54 9.36 -3.12
N TYR A 85 0.75 9.71 -1.84
CA TYR A 85 1.88 10.53 -1.39
C TYR A 85 3.02 9.71 -0.80
N GLY A 86 2.97 8.37 -0.87
CA GLY A 86 3.93 7.45 -0.28
C GLY A 86 3.36 6.66 0.90
N PRO A 87 4.23 5.93 1.62
CA PRO A 87 3.84 5.05 2.71
C PRO A 87 3.36 5.85 3.91
N TYR A 88 2.34 5.35 4.61
CA TYR A 88 1.78 6.01 5.78
C TYR A 88 1.12 5.03 6.74
N ILE A 89 0.97 5.47 7.99
CA ILE A 89 0.08 4.84 8.97
C ILE A 89 -1.19 5.67 9.16
N SER A 90 -2.30 5.00 9.45
CA SER A 90 -3.57 5.64 9.80
C SER A 90 -4.19 5.04 11.05
N LYS A 91 -4.83 5.90 11.85
CA LYS A 91 -5.65 5.59 13.02
C LYS A 91 -6.90 6.47 12.95
N GLY A 92 -8.05 5.90 12.64
CA GLY A 92 -9.28 6.68 12.43
C GLY A 92 -9.10 7.80 11.39
N LYS A 93 -9.19 9.07 11.83
CA LYS A 93 -8.99 10.28 10.99
C LYS A 93 -7.55 10.83 11.03
N GLU A 94 -6.66 10.18 11.76
CA GLU A 94 -5.26 10.55 11.90
C GLU A 94 -4.38 9.75 10.97
N SER A 95 -3.37 10.39 10.39
CA SER A 95 -2.36 9.70 9.59
C SER A 95 -1.00 10.36 9.68
N ARG A 96 0.06 9.56 9.51
CA ARG A 96 1.45 10.06 9.45
C ARG A 96 2.22 9.33 8.36
N THR A 97 2.97 10.09 7.58
CA THR A 97 3.83 9.57 6.51
C THR A 97 4.99 8.79 7.11
N LEU A 98 5.27 7.62 6.56
CA LEU A 98 6.45 6.83 6.85
C LEU A 98 7.63 7.28 5.99
N GLU A 99 8.85 6.98 6.43
CA GLU A 99 10.07 7.41 5.76
C GLU A 99 10.39 6.54 4.54
N SER A 100 10.05 5.25 4.59
CA SER A 100 10.27 4.29 3.52
C SER A 100 9.13 3.29 3.40
N GLU A 101 9.05 2.63 2.24
CA GLU A 101 8.03 1.62 1.97
C GLU A 101 8.25 0.35 2.83
N ASP A 102 9.49 0.05 3.21
CA ASP A 102 9.83 -1.05 4.13
C ASP A 102 9.21 -0.87 5.52
N GLN A 103 9.04 0.38 5.97
CA GLN A 103 8.40 0.67 7.26
C GLN A 103 6.95 0.20 7.30
N ILE A 104 6.26 0.01 6.17
CA ILE A 104 4.91 -0.56 6.15
C ILE A 104 4.89 -1.93 6.83
N PHE A 105 5.94 -2.75 6.62
CA PHE A 105 6.01 -4.11 7.12
C PHE A 105 6.79 -4.26 8.42
N THR A 106 7.62 -3.28 8.77
CA THR A 106 8.50 -3.36 9.95
C THR A 106 8.09 -2.45 11.11
N ILE A 107 7.24 -1.43 10.88
CA ILE A 107 6.81 -0.54 11.96
C ILE A 107 6.08 -1.31 13.06
N THR A 108 6.45 -1.01 14.30
CA THR A 108 5.83 -1.56 15.52
C THR A 108 4.69 -0.66 16.00
N ILE A 109 3.82 -1.21 16.86
CA ILE A 109 2.73 -0.44 17.46
C ILE A 109 3.24 0.76 18.26
N GLU A 110 4.32 0.59 19.02
CA GLU A 110 4.94 1.65 19.83
C GLU A 110 5.47 2.79 18.96
N ALA A 111 6.20 2.46 17.88
CA ALA A 111 6.72 3.45 16.94
C ALA A 111 5.58 4.17 16.18
N ALA A 112 4.52 3.44 15.84
CA ALA A 112 3.36 4.03 15.18
C ALA A 112 2.63 5.02 16.08
N LEU A 113 2.42 4.67 17.36
CA LEU A 113 1.81 5.56 18.36
C LEU A 113 2.66 6.80 18.62
N ALA A 114 3.98 6.63 18.78
CA ALA A 114 4.90 7.75 18.93
C ALA A 114 4.81 8.73 17.75
N LYS A 115 4.77 8.20 16.53
CA LYS A 115 4.65 9.01 15.31
C LYS A 115 3.29 9.71 15.22
N LEU A 116 2.20 9.04 15.58
CA LEU A 116 0.85 9.63 15.61
C LEU A 116 0.73 10.77 16.63
N ALA A 117 1.46 10.69 17.75
CA ALA A 117 1.51 11.75 18.76
C ALA A 117 2.24 13.03 18.30
N GLU A 118 3.09 12.95 17.26
CA GLU A 118 3.74 14.13 16.69
C GLU A 118 2.69 15.11 16.14
N PRO A 119 2.79 16.42 16.39
CA PRO A 119 1.87 17.41 15.83
C PRO A 119 1.77 17.31 14.31
N ARG A 120 0.54 17.42 13.77
CA ARG A 120 0.34 17.44 12.31
C ARG A 120 1.08 18.64 11.72
N VAL A 121 2.13 18.37 10.95
CA VAL A 121 2.81 19.40 10.18
C VAL A 121 1.97 19.72 8.94
N PHE A 122 0.99 20.61 9.10
CA PHE A 122 0.27 21.20 7.97
C PHE A 122 1.21 22.14 7.23
N GLY A 123 1.86 21.64 6.19
CA GLY A 123 2.64 22.46 5.28
C GLY A 123 4.15 22.25 5.39
N ARG A 124 4.65 21.33 4.57
CA ARG A 124 5.84 21.54 3.75
C ARG A 124 5.75 20.55 2.59
N ARG A 125 4.86 20.87 1.63
CA ARG A 125 5.16 20.50 0.25
C ARG A 125 6.50 21.18 -0.03
N GLY A 126 7.56 20.40 -0.18
CA GLY A 126 8.73 20.90 -0.90
C GLY A 126 8.25 21.47 -2.25
N PRO A 127 8.97 22.47 -2.81
CA PRO A 127 8.57 23.05 -4.09
C PRO A 127 8.33 21.94 -5.11
N ALA A 128 7.29 22.10 -5.93
CA ALA A 128 6.96 21.15 -6.98
C ALA A 128 8.23 20.82 -7.78
N LYS A 129 8.54 19.53 -7.99
CA LYS A 129 9.62 19.14 -8.91
C LYS A 129 9.35 19.83 -10.25
N PRO A 130 10.32 20.56 -10.83
CA PRO A 130 10.13 21.19 -12.13
C PRO A 130 9.78 20.11 -13.17
N PRO A 131 8.93 20.44 -14.17
CA PRO A 131 8.49 19.48 -15.16
C PRO A 131 9.69 18.89 -15.91
N LEU A 132 9.63 17.58 -16.18
CA LEU A 132 10.61 16.88 -17.02
C LEU A 132 10.69 17.62 -18.36
N LYS A 133 11.90 18.05 -18.69
CA LYS A 133 12.21 18.72 -19.95
C LYS A 133 12.14 17.68 -21.07
N GLU A 134 11.47 18.05 -22.17
CA GLU A 134 11.36 17.28 -23.42
C GLU A 134 12.72 16.85 -23.98
#